data_AF-A0A1C2I836-F1
#
_entry.id   AF-A0A1C2I836-F1
#
_cell.length_a   1.000
_cell.length_b   1.000
_cell.length_c   1.000
_cell.angle_alpha   90.00
_cell.angle_beta   90.00
_cell.angle_gamma   90.00
#
_symmetry.space_group_name_H-M   'P 1'
#
loop_
_entity.id
_entity.type
_entity.pdbx_description
1 polymer ?
#
loop_
_entity_poly.entity_id
_entity_poly.type
_entity_poly.pdbx_seq_one_letter_code
_entity_poly.pdbx_strand_id
1 'polypeptide(L)'
;MQKIAHRLSELGYTLLSGGAEGADSAFEQGCFGKKEIYLPWPGFRQLQGRHCVTLPSSEAFRVAEVGHPAWGKLKASAQSLMARNSHQVLGADLRSPVDFVVCWTPDGCENAATRSRATGGTGQAIALADLWGTPVINLAHAKKAMVKLAEQVSREDVC
;
A
#
# COMPACT_ATOMS: atom_id res chain seq x y z
N MET A 1 5.03 12.90 -3.72
CA MET A 1 4.08 12.14 -2.88
C MET A 1 3.76 12.85 -1.57
N GLN A 2 4.73 13.47 -0.87
CA GLN A 2 4.48 14.23 0.38
C GLN A 2 3.28 15.21 0.32
N LYS A 3 3.16 16.03 -0.74
CA LYS A 3 2.03 16.96 -0.91
C LYS A 3 0.67 16.26 -1.00
N ILE A 4 0.62 15.07 -1.61
CA ILE A 4 -0.60 14.25 -1.69
C ILE A 4 -0.95 13.76 -0.28
N ALA A 5 0.02 13.19 0.44
CA ALA A 5 -0.19 12.71 1.80
C ALA A 5 -0.63 13.82 2.78
N HIS A 6 -0.07 15.03 2.61
CA HIS A 6 -0.46 16.20 3.37
C HIS A 6 -1.93 16.55 3.12
N ARG A 7 -2.33 16.66 1.86
CA ARG A 7 -3.72 16.97 1.50
C ARG A 7 -4.70 15.91 1.99
N LEU A 8 -4.36 14.63 1.86
CA LEU A 8 -5.20 13.54 2.38
C LEU A 8 -5.31 13.61 3.91
N SER A 9 -4.26 14.02 4.61
CA SER A 9 -4.32 14.23 6.07
C SER A 9 -5.23 15.41 6.44
N GLU A 10 -5.25 16.50 5.68
CA GLU A 10 -6.19 17.62 5.88
C GLU A 10 -7.65 17.17 5.73
N LEU A 11 -7.89 16.19 4.87
CA LEU A 11 -9.21 15.61 4.59
C LEU A 11 -9.58 14.49 5.58
N GLY A 12 -8.73 14.17 6.55
CA GLY A 12 -9.03 13.20 7.60
C GLY A 12 -8.74 11.73 7.26
N TYR A 13 -8.14 11.44 6.10
CA TYR A 13 -7.73 10.07 5.74
C TYR A 13 -6.67 9.53 6.71
N THR A 14 -6.69 8.21 6.89
CA THR A 14 -5.66 7.47 7.62
C THR A 14 -4.68 6.83 6.64
N LEU A 15 -3.38 7.05 6.83
CA LEU A 15 -2.34 6.46 5.98
C LEU A 15 -2.00 5.05 6.45
N LEU A 16 -2.17 4.06 5.58
CA LEU A 16 -1.60 2.72 5.76
C LEU A 16 -0.36 2.59 4.84
N SER A 17 0.81 2.41 5.43
CA SER A 17 2.11 2.37 4.71
C SER A 17 2.97 1.22 5.26
N GLY A 18 4.17 1.03 4.72
CA GLY A 18 5.03 -0.08 5.12
C GLY A 18 6.51 0.22 5.31
N GLY A 19 6.84 1.49 5.49
CA GLY A 19 8.15 1.91 5.96
C GLY A 19 9.30 1.72 4.98
N ALA A 20 9.05 1.35 3.72
CA ALA A 20 10.10 1.24 2.70
C ALA A 20 10.67 2.60 2.28
N GLU A 21 11.82 2.57 1.62
CA GLU A 21 12.35 3.78 0.97
C GLU A 21 11.54 4.13 -0.29
N GLY A 22 11.46 5.41 -0.62
CA GLY A 22 10.69 5.90 -1.76
C GLY A 22 9.26 6.25 -1.35
N ALA A 23 8.27 5.58 -1.95
CA ALA A 23 6.86 5.94 -1.80
C ALA A 23 6.40 5.96 -0.34
N ASP A 24 6.60 4.85 0.40
CA ASP A 24 6.26 4.73 1.81
C ASP A 24 6.83 5.90 2.63
N SER A 25 8.15 6.11 2.58
CA SER A 25 8.80 7.23 3.29
C SER A 25 8.28 8.62 2.89
N ALA A 26 7.95 8.83 1.61
CA ALA A 26 7.44 10.11 1.13
C ALA A 26 5.99 10.37 1.58
N PHE A 27 5.15 9.34 1.66
CA PHE A 27 3.81 9.46 2.24
C PHE A 27 3.87 9.66 3.75
N GLU A 28 4.73 8.92 4.45
CA GLU A 28 4.92 9.01 5.90
C GLU A 28 5.38 10.39 6.37
N GLN A 29 6.27 11.02 5.60
CA GLN A 29 6.75 12.39 5.86
C GLN A 29 5.69 13.45 5.60
N GLY A 30 4.83 13.26 4.59
CA GLY A 30 3.75 14.20 4.29
C GLY A 30 2.53 14.04 5.20
N CYS A 31 2.34 12.85 5.79
CA CYS A 31 1.22 12.54 6.65
C CYS A 31 1.45 13.03 8.10
N PHE A 32 0.68 14.06 8.47
CA PHE A 32 0.61 14.58 9.84
C PHE A 32 -0.61 14.04 10.62
N GLY A 33 -1.55 13.39 9.92
CA GLY A 33 -2.74 12.78 10.51
C GLY A 33 -2.48 11.38 11.08
N LYS A 34 -3.54 10.56 11.10
CA LYS A 34 -3.48 9.17 11.54
C LYS A 34 -2.68 8.34 10.54
N LYS A 35 -1.82 7.45 11.05
CA LYS A 35 -1.09 6.49 10.22
C LYS A 35 -0.81 5.18 10.94
N GLU A 36 -0.73 4.12 10.15
CA GLU A 36 -0.37 2.77 10.54
C GLU A 36 0.74 2.28 9.60
N ILE A 37 1.90 1.97 10.19
CA ILE A 37 3.10 1.60 9.44
C ILE A 37 3.39 0.13 9.68
N TYR A 38 3.02 -0.70 8.72
CA TYR A 38 3.19 -2.14 8.80
C TYR A 38 4.61 -2.52 8.39
N LEU A 39 5.39 -3.08 9.30
CA LEU A 39 6.77 -3.47 9.06
C LEU A 39 6.86 -4.98 8.82
N PRO A 40 7.80 -5.43 7.96
CA PRO A 40 8.01 -6.86 7.71
C PRO A 40 8.73 -7.56 8.88
N TRP A 41 9.45 -6.81 9.72
CA TRP A 41 10.10 -7.26 10.96
C TRP A 41 10.43 -6.08 11.87
N PRO A 42 10.68 -6.31 13.18
CA PRO A 42 11.03 -5.26 14.12
C PRO A 42 12.32 -4.51 13.71
N GLY A 43 12.28 -3.18 13.79
CA GLY A 43 13.42 -2.33 13.43
C GLY A 43 13.70 -2.21 11.93
N PHE A 44 12.78 -2.65 11.06
CA PHE A 44 12.90 -2.41 9.62
C PHE A 44 13.13 -0.92 9.33
N ARG A 45 14.28 -0.62 8.71
CA ARG A 45 14.74 0.77 8.45
C ARG A 45 14.78 1.68 9.70
N GLN A 46 15.09 1.10 10.86
CA GLN A 46 15.16 1.81 12.15
C GLN A 46 13.83 2.45 12.58
N LEU A 47 12.71 2.04 11.95
CA LEU A 47 11.38 2.53 12.28
C LEU A 47 10.87 1.87 13.56
N GLN A 48 10.28 2.70 14.41
CA GLN A 48 9.72 2.33 15.71
C GLN A 48 8.67 3.36 16.15
N GLY A 49 7.80 2.98 17.07
CA GLY A 49 6.79 3.87 17.64
C GLY A 49 5.42 3.23 17.70
N ARG A 50 4.46 3.92 18.33
CA ARG A 50 3.11 3.39 18.58
C ARG A 50 2.29 3.14 17.30
N HIS A 51 2.63 3.82 16.21
CA HIS A 51 1.99 3.63 14.90
C HIS A 51 2.64 2.51 14.08
N CYS A 52 3.74 1.90 14.54
CA CYS A 52 4.40 0.81 13.83
C CYS A 52 3.82 -0.54 14.27
N VAL A 53 3.31 -1.32 13.31
CA VAL A 53 2.96 -2.72 13.50
C VAL A 53 4.16 -3.55 13.04
N THR A 54 4.93 -4.09 13.99
CA THR A 54 6.31 -4.54 13.73
C THR A 54 6.43 -5.91 13.07
N LEU A 55 5.33 -6.67 12.98
CA LEU A 55 5.30 -8.01 12.40
C LEU A 55 3.98 -8.23 11.63
N PRO A 56 4.03 -8.81 10.42
CA PRO A 56 2.82 -9.28 9.74
C PRO A 56 2.20 -10.45 10.51
N SER A 57 0.87 -10.52 10.54
CA SER A 57 0.18 -11.67 11.13
C SER A 57 0.38 -12.94 10.28
N SER A 58 0.18 -14.11 10.87
CA SER A 58 0.22 -15.38 10.12
C SER A 58 -0.83 -15.44 9.01
N GLU A 59 -1.98 -14.80 9.20
CA GLU A 59 -3.02 -14.63 8.18
C GLU A 59 -2.53 -13.74 7.03
N ALA A 60 -1.75 -12.70 7.32
CA ALA A 60 -1.17 -11.83 6.28
C ALA A 60 -0.23 -12.58 5.34
N PHE A 61 0.52 -13.57 5.85
CA PHE A 61 1.33 -14.47 5.03
C PHE A 61 0.45 -15.34 4.11
N ARG A 62 -0.65 -15.88 4.62
CA ARG A 62 -1.59 -16.69 3.81
C ARG A 62 -2.24 -15.86 2.71
N VAL A 63 -2.69 -14.65 3.04
CA VAL A 63 -3.24 -13.70 2.06
C VAL A 63 -2.20 -13.36 0.99
N ALA A 64 -0.96 -13.11 1.40
CA ALA A 64 0.11 -12.79 0.45
C ALA A 64 0.46 -13.97 -0.46
N GLU A 65 0.49 -15.19 0.07
CA GLU A 65 0.73 -16.42 -0.69
C GLU A 65 -0.30 -16.61 -1.80
N VAL A 66 -1.59 -16.40 -1.51
CA VAL A 66 -2.68 -16.49 -2.51
C VAL A 66 -2.50 -15.46 -3.63
N GLY A 67 -2.10 -14.24 -3.31
CA GLY A 67 -1.92 -13.16 -4.29
C GLY A 67 -0.58 -13.16 -5.04
N HIS A 68 0.38 -14.01 -4.66
CA HIS A 68 1.73 -13.96 -5.21
C HIS A 68 1.97 -15.06 -6.29
N PRO A 69 2.35 -14.71 -7.54
CA PRO A 69 2.43 -15.66 -8.66
C PRO A 69 3.53 -16.73 -8.52
N ALA A 70 4.49 -16.53 -7.61
CA ALA A 70 5.62 -17.44 -7.41
C ALA A 70 6.06 -17.49 -5.93
N TRP A 71 5.12 -17.60 -5.00
CA TRP A 71 5.39 -17.53 -3.55
C TRP A 71 6.52 -18.46 -3.08
N GLY A 72 6.52 -19.72 -3.52
CA GLY A 72 7.53 -20.71 -3.15
C GLY A 72 8.95 -20.42 -3.64
N LYS A 73 9.14 -19.40 -4.51
CA LYS A 73 10.47 -18.94 -4.96
C LYS A 73 11.02 -17.79 -4.14
N LEU A 74 10.21 -17.20 -3.24
CA LEU A 74 10.63 -16.09 -2.41
C LEU A 74 11.47 -16.57 -1.22
N LYS A 75 12.49 -15.79 -0.87
CA LYS A 75 13.18 -15.92 0.42
C LYS A 75 12.25 -15.45 1.55
N ALA A 76 12.47 -15.93 2.77
CA ALA A 76 11.66 -15.55 3.94
C ALA A 76 11.52 -14.02 4.11
N SER A 77 12.60 -13.25 3.93
CA SER A 77 12.54 -11.78 4.01
C SER A 77 11.65 -11.15 2.94
N ALA A 78 11.65 -11.70 1.72
CA ALA A 78 10.77 -11.26 0.65
C ALA A 78 9.31 -11.66 0.94
N GLN A 79 9.08 -12.84 1.50
CA GLN A 79 7.75 -13.26 1.97
C GLN A 79 7.21 -12.31 3.05
N SER A 80 8.03 -11.92 4.03
CA SER A 80 7.63 -10.93 5.04
C SER A 80 7.28 -9.57 4.45
N LEU A 81 8.02 -9.12 3.44
CA LEU A 81 7.69 -7.89 2.70
C LEU A 81 6.34 -8.00 1.99
N MET A 82 6.06 -9.13 1.35
CA MET A 82 4.77 -9.36 0.68
C MET A 82 3.62 -9.51 1.69
N ALA A 83 3.84 -10.21 2.81
CA ALA A 83 2.87 -10.39 3.88
C ALA A 83 2.46 -9.05 4.50
N ARG A 84 3.43 -8.18 4.75
CA ARG A 84 3.19 -6.81 5.21
C ARG A 84 2.28 -6.03 4.24
N ASN A 85 2.45 -6.20 2.93
CA ASN A 85 1.63 -5.48 1.94
C ASN A 85 0.14 -5.84 2.06
N SER A 86 -0.19 -7.04 2.55
CA SER A 86 -1.58 -7.44 2.79
C SER A 86 -2.28 -6.47 3.77
N HIS A 87 -1.59 -6.06 4.83
CA HIS A 87 -2.13 -5.09 5.78
C HIS A 87 -2.25 -3.68 5.21
N GLN A 88 -1.35 -3.27 4.30
CA GLN A 88 -1.45 -1.97 3.65
C GLN A 88 -2.71 -1.81 2.79
N VAL A 89 -3.27 -2.92 2.32
CA VAL A 89 -4.47 -2.93 1.48
C VAL A 89 -5.72 -3.28 2.29
N LEU A 90 -5.64 -4.23 3.21
CA LEU A 90 -6.80 -4.83 3.88
C LEU A 90 -6.92 -4.46 5.38
N GLY A 91 -6.06 -3.56 5.87
CA GLY A 91 -6.04 -3.16 7.27
C GLY A 91 -5.50 -4.22 8.24
N ALA A 92 -5.56 -3.92 9.53
CA ALA A 92 -5.05 -4.78 10.59
C ALA A 92 -5.79 -6.13 10.67
N ASP A 93 -7.09 -6.13 10.35
CA ASP A 93 -7.97 -7.31 10.38
C ASP A 93 -7.96 -8.14 9.09
N LEU A 94 -7.26 -7.65 8.05
CA LEU A 94 -7.20 -8.24 6.71
C LEU A 94 -8.57 -8.40 6.02
N ARG A 95 -9.54 -7.58 6.43
CA ARG A 95 -10.95 -7.64 6.00
C ARG A 95 -11.53 -6.28 5.69
N SER A 96 -10.90 -5.22 6.16
CA SER A 96 -11.31 -3.83 5.97
C SER A 96 -10.42 -3.17 4.91
N PRO A 97 -10.75 -3.31 3.61
CA PRO A 97 -9.95 -2.73 2.55
C PRO A 97 -9.88 -1.20 2.68
N VAL A 98 -8.74 -0.63 2.30
CA VAL A 98 -8.59 0.83 2.14
C VAL A 98 -9.48 1.36 1.02
N ASP A 99 -9.85 2.64 1.09
CA ASP A 99 -10.69 3.29 0.08
C ASP A 99 -10.03 3.32 -1.31
N PHE A 100 -8.70 3.49 -1.33
CA PHE A 100 -7.88 3.43 -2.54
C PHE A 100 -6.40 3.23 -2.20
N VAL A 101 -5.63 2.74 -3.18
CA VAL A 101 -4.17 2.60 -3.09
C VAL A 101 -3.51 3.62 -3.99
N VAL A 102 -2.64 4.48 -3.45
CA VAL A 102 -1.77 5.35 -4.26
C VAL A 102 -0.36 4.77 -4.30
N CYS A 103 0.16 4.53 -5.49
CA CYS A 103 1.50 3.96 -5.66
C CYS A 103 2.25 4.58 -6.84
N TRP A 104 3.49 4.13 -7.04
CA TRP A 104 4.23 4.37 -8.27
C TRP A 104 4.96 3.09 -8.66
N THR A 105 4.79 2.67 -9.90
CA THR A 105 5.60 1.61 -10.51
C THR A 105 6.02 2.07 -11.90
N PRO A 106 7.21 1.69 -12.39
CA PRO A 106 7.73 2.19 -13.66
C PRO A 106 6.87 1.79 -14.86
N ASP A 107 6.11 0.69 -14.75
CA ASP A 107 5.19 0.22 -15.78
C ASP A 107 3.75 0.74 -15.64
N GLY A 108 3.45 1.56 -14.63
CA GLY A 108 2.10 2.11 -14.43
C GLY A 108 1.03 1.06 -14.13
N CYS A 109 1.40 -0.10 -13.57
CA CYS A 109 0.47 -1.16 -13.24
C CYS A 109 -0.62 -0.70 -12.26
N GLU A 110 -1.88 -1.03 -12.54
CA GLU A 110 -3.04 -0.72 -11.68
C GLU A 110 -3.92 -1.94 -11.37
N ASN A 111 -3.63 -3.12 -11.91
CA ASN A 111 -4.39 -4.35 -11.66
C ASN A 111 -3.52 -5.61 -11.87
N ALA A 112 -4.00 -6.77 -11.45
CA ALA A 112 -3.25 -8.02 -11.54
C ALA A 112 -2.95 -8.42 -12.99
N ALA A 113 -3.86 -8.14 -13.93
CA ALA A 113 -3.70 -8.49 -15.34
C ALA A 113 -2.57 -7.73 -16.05
N THR A 114 -2.26 -6.51 -15.60
CA THR A 114 -1.19 -5.66 -16.15
C THR A 114 0.13 -5.78 -15.39
N ARG A 115 0.18 -6.61 -14.33
CA ARG A 115 1.38 -6.83 -13.53
C ARG A 115 2.49 -7.45 -14.37
N SER A 116 3.67 -6.86 -14.28
CA SER A 116 4.88 -7.31 -14.95
C SER A 116 6.04 -7.47 -13.96
N ARG A 117 7.20 -7.92 -14.45
CA ARG A 117 8.44 -7.90 -13.64
C ARG A 117 8.85 -6.49 -13.23
N ALA A 118 8.54 -5.48 -14.04
CA ALA A 118 8.86 -4.09 -13.77
C ALA A 118 8.00 -3.50 -12.63
N THR A 119 6.84 -4.09 -12.35
CA THR A 119 5.98 -3.67 -11.22
C THR A 119 6.69 -3.83 -9.87
N GLY A 120 7.57 -4.83 -9.75
CA GLY A 120 8.32 -5.11 -8.53
C GLY A 120 7.45 -5.55 -7.35
N GLY A 121 7.93 -5.28 -6.12
CA GLY A 121 7.26 -5.69 -4.88
C GLY A 121 5.88 -5.05 -4.67
N THR A 122 5.66 -3.84 -5.22
CA THR A 122 4.37 -3.14 -5.20
C THR A 122 3.26 -3.97 -5.88
N GLY A 123 3.62 -4.84 -6.82
CA GLY A 123 2.68 -5.71 -7.54
C GLY A 123 1.87 -6.63 -6.64
N GLN A 124 2.35 -6.93 -5.42
CA GLN A 124 1.57 -7.68 -4.44
C GLN A 124 0.38 -6.87 -3.91
N ALA A 125 0.61 -5.61 -3.52
CA ALA A 125 -0.46 -4.72 -3.06
C ALA A 125 -1.47 -4.46 -4.19
N ILE A 126 -0.98 -4.26 -5.41
CA ILE A 126 -1.83 -4.05 -6.59
C ILE A 126 -2.71 -5.28 -6.87
N ALA A 127 -2.15 -6.49 -6.81
CA ALA A 127 -2.92 -7.71 -7.05
C ALA A 127 -3.99 -7.96 -5.97
N LEU A 128 -3.69 -7.65 -4.71
CA LEU A 128 -4.67 -7.73 -3.63
C LEU A 128 -5.76 -6.65 -3.78
N ALA A 129 -5.38 -5.41 -4.10
CA ALA A 129 -6.36 -4.34 -4.32
C ALA A 129 -7.33 -4.69 -5.46
N ASP A 130 -6.82 -5.21 -6.57
CA ASP A 130 -7.63 -5.67 -7.71
C ASP A 130 -8.62 -6.77 -7.32
N LEU A 131 -8.17 -7.76 -6.53
CA LEU A 131 -9.03 -8.86 -6.06
C LEU A 131 -10.16 -8.38 -5.12
N TRP A 132 -9.94 -7.31 -4.37
CA TRP A 132 -10.94 -6.70 -3.48
C TRP A 132 -11.74 -5.56 -4.12
N GLY A 133 -11.47 -5.23 -5.39
CA GLY A 133 -12.12 -4.11 -6.07
C GLY A 133 -11.69 -2.73 -5.55
N THR A 134 -10.58 -2.65 -4.80
CA THR A 134 -10.01 -1.39 -4.31
C THR A 134 -9.32 -0.64 -5.45
N PRO A 135 -9.69 0.62 -5.74
CA PRO A 135 -9.05 1.44 -6.76
C PRO A 135 -7.55 1.61 -6.52
N VAL A 136 -6.74 1.27 -7.53
CA VAL A 136 -5.31 1.59 -7.56
C VAL A 136 -5.07 2.83 -8.41
N ILE A 137 -4.34 3.80 -7.88
CA ILE A 137 -3.96 5.04 -8.55
C ILE A 137 -2.43 5.05 -8.69
N ASN A 138 -1.93 4.79 -9.89
CA ASN A 138 -0.50 4.75 -10.14
C ASN A 138 0.01 6.09 -10.67
N LEU A 139 0.87 6.75 -9.89
CA LEU A 139 1.40 8.08 -10.18
C LEU A 139 2.29 8.14 -11.43
N ALA A 140 2.69 6.99 -12.00
CA ALA A 140 3.35 6.95 -13.30
C ALA A 140 2.46 7.49 -14.43
N HIS A 141 1.12 7.48 -14.25
CA HIS A 141 0.16 8.08 -15.20
C HIS A 141 0.01 9.61 -15.06
N ALA A 142 0.81 10.24 -14.20
CA ALA A 142 0.91 11.69 -14.02
C ALA A 142 -0.46 12.39 -13.90
N LYS A 143 -0.84 13.23 -14.87
CA LYS A 143 -2.11 13.99 -14.84
C LYS A 143 -3.33 13.08 -14.68
N LYS A 144 -3.35 11.92 -15.33
CA LYS A 144 -4.48 10.98 -15.23
C LYS A 144 -4.62 10.44 -13.80
N ALA A 145 -3.51 10.13 -13.14
CA ALA A 145 -3.51 9.68 -11.75
C ALA A 145 -4.07 10.74 -10.80
N MET A 146 -3.72 12.02 -11.00
CA MET A 146 -4.23 13.12 -10.18
C MET A 146 -5.74 13.34 -10.36
N VAL A 147 -6.25 13.20 -11.59
CA VAL A 147 -7.71 13.28 -11.86
C VAL A 147 -8.43 12.14 -11.14
N LYS A 148 -7.94 10.90 -11.29
CA LYS A 148 -8.52 9.71 -10.62
C LYS A 148 -8.53 9.87 -9.09
N LEU A 149 -7.45 10.40 -8.52
CA LEU A 149 -7.37 10.66 -7.08
C LEU A 149 -8.38 11.72 -6.62
N ALA A 150 -8.52 12.82 -7.37
CA ALA A 150 -9.50 13.85 -7.05
C ALA A 150 -10.94 13.28 -7.09
N GLU A 151 -11.25 12.43 -8.08
CA GLU A 151 -12.55 11.77 -8.18
C GLU A 151 -12.83 10.81 -7.02
N GLN A 152 -11.83 10.10 -6.50
CA GLN A 152 -12.02 9.24 -5.31
C GLN A 152 -12.34 10.10 -4.09
N VAL A 153 -11.53 11.13 -3.84
CA VAL A 153 -11.68 11.99 -2.68
C VAL A 153 -13.03 12.72 -2.68
N SER A 154 -13.49 13.21 -3.82
CA SER A 154 -14.77 13.92 -3.91
C SER A 154 -16.01 13.04 -3.77
N ARG A 155 -15.88 11.71 -3.87
CA ARG A 155 -17.03 10.78 -3.69
C ARG A 155 -17.38 10.59 -2.21
N GLU A 156 -16.42 10.78 -1.32
CA GLU A 156 -16.61 10.58 0.12
C GLU A 156 -17.19 11.81 0.82
N ASP A 157 -17.03 13.01 0.25
CA ASP A 157 -17.62 14.26 0.77
C ASP A 157 -19.16 14.33 0.62
N VAL A 158 -19.79 13.34 -0.03
CA VAL A 158 -21.23 13.34 -0.39
C VAL A 158 -22.07 12.37 0.46
N CYS A 159 -21.49 11.74 1.50
CA CYS A 159 -22.21 10.86 2.42
C CYS A 159 -22.35 11.44 3.84
#